data_AF-A0A352IZF7-F1
#
_entry.id   AF-A0A352IZF7-F1
#
_cell.length_a   1.000
_cell.length_b   1.000
_cell.length_c   1.000
_cell.angle_alpha   90.00
_cell.angle_beta   90.00
_cell.angle_gamma   90.00
#
_symmetry.space_group_name_H-M   'P 1'
#
loop_
_entity.id
_entity.type
_entity.pdbx_description
1 polymer ?
#
loop_
_entity_poly.entity_id
_entity_poly.type
_entity_poly.pdbx_seq_one_letter_code
_entity_poly.pdbx_strand_id
1 'polypeptide(L)'
;MNLALLFDEDFVATDRAVLRGRRLAHLQSVIKVVAGDTIPVGRSDGRLGTGEVVRLTDSEAELRVTLDQAPPAPLPLTLILAMPRPKMFRRILQTCAAL
;
A
#
# COMPACT_ATOMS: atom_id res chain seq x y z
N MET A 1 -0.84 -9.16 4.29
CA MET A 1 -0.95 -9.01 2.81
C MET A 1 0.03 -7.91 2.39
N ASN A 2 0.92 -8.16 1.44
CA ASN A 2 1.87 -7.15 0.95
C ASN A 2 1.21 -6.36 -0.18
N LEU A 3 0.44 -5.34 0.20
CA LEU A 3 -0.22 -4.42 -0.73
C LEU A 3 0.55 -3.10 -0.77
N ALA A 4 0.93 -2.66 -1.96
CA ALA A 4 1.49 -1.34 -2.15
C ALA A 4 0.36 -0.30 -2.14
N LEU A 5 0.26 0.45 -1.05
CA LEU A 5 -0.74 1.48 -0.86
C LEU A 5 -0.34 2.76 -1.62
N LEU A 6 -1.25 3.22 -2.47
CA LEU A 6 -1.13 4.40 -3.32
C LEU A 6 -2.01 5.52 -2.75
N PHE A 7 -1.48 6.73 -2.71
CA PHE A 7 -2.20 7.97 -2.41
C PHE A 7 -2.40 8.75 -3.70
N ASP A 8 -3.33 9.71 -3.69
CA ASP A 8 -3.66 10.51 -4.87
C ASP A 8 -2.46 11.28 -5.43
N GLU A 9 -1.54 11.70 -4.57
CA GLU A 9 -0.28 12.36 -4.94
C GLU A 9 0.71 11.46 -5.70
N ASP A 10 0.54 10.13 -5.66
CA ASP A 10 1.37 9.22 -6.43
C ASP A 10 0.94 9.14 -7.90
N PHE A 11 -0.32 9.45 -8.19
CA PHE A 11 -0.88 9.31 -9.53
C PHE A 11 -0.39 10.45 -10.43
N VAL A 12 0.34 10.09 -11.48
CA VAL A 12 0.80 11.01 -12.52
C VAL A 12 -0.09 10.96 -13.77
N ALA A 13 -0.93 9.93 -13.88
CA ALA A 13 -2.02 9.79 -14.85
C ALA A 13 -3.10 8.85 -14.28
N THR A 14 -4.19 8.62 -15.03
CA THR A 14 -5.32 7.79 -14.60
C THR A 14 -4.91 6.36 -14.23
N ASP A 15 -3.99 5.76 -14.99
CA ASP A 15 -3.52 4.38 -14.83
C ASP A 15 -2.03 4.31 -14.42
N ARG A 16 -1.44 5.43 -13.98
CA ARG A 16 -0.01 5.52 -13.66
C ARG A 16 0.25 6.12 -12.29
N ALA A 17 1.01 5.39 -11.49
CA ALA A 17 1.47 5.85 -10.18
C ALA A 17 2.99 5.76 -10.06
N VAL A 18 3.60 6.69 -9.33
CA VAL A 18 5.04 6.72 -9.07
C VAL A 18 5.32 6.67 -7.58
N LEU A 19 6.04 5.64 -7.14
CA LEU A 19 6.43 5.44 -5.76
C LEU A 19 7.87 5.86 -5.53
N ARG A 20 8.08 6.64 -4.47
CA ARG A 20 9.40 7.18 -4.05
C ARG A 20 9.66 6.94 -2.56
N GLY A 21 10.89 7.22 -2.14
CA GLY A 21 11.31 7.21 -0.74
C GLY A 21 11.11 5.84 -0.07
N ARG A 22 10.46 5.82 1.11
CA ARG A 22 10.28 4.58 1.90
C ARG A 22 9.57 3.46 1.13
N ARG A 23 8.59 3.79 0.28
CA ARG A 23 7.80 2.79 -0.46
C ARG A 23 8.62 2.14 -1.58
N LEU A 24 9.43 2.92 -2.28
CA LEU A 24 10.43 2.39 -3.21
C LEU A 24 11.43 1.46 -2.50
N ALA A 25 12.00 1.92 -1.38
CA ALA A 25 12.95 1.13 -0.61
C ALA A 25 12.34 -0.22 -0.17
N HIS A 26 11.06 -0.23 0.22
CA HIS A 26 10.34 -1.47 0.55
C HIS A 26 10.17 -2.39 -0.67
N LEU A 27 9.80 -1.83 -1.83
CA LEU A 27 9.70 -2.60 -3.08
C LEU A 27 11.02 -3.27 -3.47
N GLN A 28 12.15 -2.57 -3.30
CA GLN A 28 13.48 -3.10 -3.66
C GLN A 28 14.06 -4.05 -2.63
N SER A 29 14.00 -3.71 -1.33
CA SER A 29 14.72 -4.45 -0.29
C SER A 29 13.91 -5.59 0.32
N VAL A 30 12.58 -5.44 0.40
CA VAL A 30 11.69 -6.42 1.05
C VAL A 30 10.97 -7.27 0.01
N ILE A 31 10.27 -6.63 -0.93
CA ILE A 31 9.50 -7.35 -1.95
C ILE A 31 10.42 -7.85 -3.09
N LYS A 32 11.53 -7.13 -3.34
CA LYS A 32 12.54 -7.44 -4.37
C LYS A 32 11.96 -7.53 -5.78
N VAL A 33 11.08 -6.58 -6.11
CA VAL A 33 10.47 -6.51 -7.45
C VAL A 33 11.49 -6.14 -8.52
N VAL A 34 11.24 -6.59 -9.74
CA VAL A 34 11.93 -6.15 -10.97
C VAL A 34 10.93 -5.56 -11.97
N ALA A 35 11.42 -4.88 -13.00
CA ALA A 35 10.55 -4.40 -14.07
C ALA A 35 9.86 -5.56 -14.79
N GLY A 36 8.56 -5.44 -15.04
CA GLY A 36 7.67 -6.48 -15.55
C GLY A 36 6.92 -7.25 -14.45
N ASP A 37 7.34 -7.15 -13.19
CA ASP A 37 6.61 -7.81 -12.10
C ASP A 37 5.25 -7.16 -11.87
N THR A 38 4.28 -7.98 -11.47
CA THR A 38 2.96 -7.50 -11.06
C THR A 38 2.80 -7.69 -9.55
N ILE A 39 2.45 -6.61 -8.85
CA ILE A 39 2.23 -6.61 -7.40
C ILE A 39 0.80 -6.19 -7.04
N PRO A 40 0.28 -6.65 -5.89
CA PRO A 40 -0.98 -6.13 -5.36
C PRO A 40 -0.83 -4.65 -4.97
N VAL A 41 -1.77 -3.83 -5.42
CA VAL A 41 -1.83 -2.40 -5.12
C VAL A 41 -3.23 -2.02 -4.66
N GLY A 42 -3.34 -0.90 -3.97
CA GLY A 42 -4.63 -0.33 -3.60
C GLY A 42 -4.52 1.17 -3.42
N ARG A 43 -5.55 1.89 -3.85
CA ARG A 43 -5.65 3.33 -3.60
C ARG A 43 -6.26 3.55 -2.21
N SER A 44 -5.70 4.48 -1.44
CA SER A 44 -6.28 4.92 -0.16
C SER A 44 -7.75 5.28 -0.38
N ASP A 45 -8.62 4.77 0.48
CA ASP A 45 -10.07 5.01 0.43
C ASP A 45 -10.74 4.64 -0.91
N GLY A 46 -10.08 3.78 -1.69
CA GLY A 46 -10.48 3.43 -3.03
C GLY A 46 -10.48 1.93 -3.28
N ARG A 47 -10.34 1.58 -4.55
CA ARG A 47 -10.29 0.20 -5.03
C ARG A 47 -8.90 -0.41 -4.86
N LEU A 48 -8.90 -1.73 -4.76
CA LEU A 48 -7.72 -2.59 -4.86
C LEU A 48 -7.54 -3.05 -6.31
N GLY A 49 -6.36 -3.59 -6.61
CA GLY A 49 -6.10 -4.29 -7.85
C GLY A 49 -4.63 -4.60 -8.01
N THR A 50 -4.10 -4.42 -9.22
CA THR A 50 -2.73 -4.81 -9.58
C THR A 50 -1.92 -3.65 -10.14
N GLY A 51 -0.62 -3.67 -9.86
CA GLY A 51 0.36 -2.73 -10.38
C GLY A 51 1.48 -3.47 -11.09
N GLU A 52 1.63 -3.28 -12.39
CA GLU A 52 2.77 -3.74 -13.17
C GLU A 52 3.92 -2.74 -13.01
N VAL A 53 5.09 -3.20 -12.59
CA VAL A 53 6.31 -2.38 -12.47
C VAL A 53 6.83 -2.10 -13.88
N VAL A 54 6.48 -0.96 -14.46
CA VAL A 54 6.90 -0.62 -15.82
C VAL A 54 8.31 -0.08 -15.86
N ARG A 55 8.73 0.64 -14.82
CA ARG A 55 10.10 1.13 -14.68
C ARG A 55 10.51 1.11 -13.22
N LEU A 56 11.72 0.64 -12.96
CA LEU A 56 12.31 0.65 -11.64
C LEU A 56 13.70 1.28 -11.72
N THR A 57 13.93 2.31 -10.92
CA THR A 57 15.22 3.01 -10.79
C THR A 57 15.60 3.12 -9.32
N ASP A 58 16.77 3.66 -9.04
CA ASP A 58 17.24 3.91 -7.67
C ASP A 58 16.41 4.97 -6.93
N SER A 59 15.67 5.82 -7.67
CA SER A 59 14.95 6.97 -7.10
C SER A 59 13.43 6.85 -7.16
N GLU A 60 12.91 6.02 -8.06
CA GLU A 60 11.46 5.83 -8.25
C GLU A 60 11.11 4.50 -8.91
N ALA A 61 9.91 4.02 -8.58
CA ALA A 61 9.23 2.91 -9.24
C ALA A 61 7.95 3.43 -9.89
N GLU A 62 7.80 3.21 -11.19
CA GLU A 62 6.64 3.57 -11.98
C GLU A 62 5.77 2.33 -12.20
N LEU A 63 4.51 2.44 -11.82
CA LEU A 63 3.52 1.37 -11.89
C LEU A 63 2.45 1.70 -12.93
N ARG A 64 2.09 0.72 -13.77
CA ARG A 64 0.80 0.70 -14.47
C ARG A 64 -0.23 0.05 -13.56
N VAL A 65 -1.29 0.77 -13.24
CA VAL A 65 -2.23 0.41 -12.18
C VAL A 65 -3.60 0.10 -12.77
N THR A 66 -4.16 -1.05 -12.40
CA THR A 66 -5.56 -1.42 -12.63
C THR A 66 -6.25 -1.58 -11.28
N LEU A 67 -7.28 -0.77 -11.01
CA LEU A 67 -8.04 -0.78 -9.74
C LEU A 67 -9.50 -1.14 -9.98
N ASP A 68 -9.80 -2.43 -10.07
CA ASP A 68 -11.11 -2.99 -10.40
C ASP A 68 -11.78 -3.72 -9.23
N GLN A 69 -11.03 -4.06 -8.18
CA GLN A 69 -11.52 -4.81 -7.04
C GLN A 69 -12.01 -3.88 -5.92
N ALA A 70 -13.22 -4.13 -5.40
CA ALA A 70 -13.70 -3.45 -4.20
C ALA A 70 -12.88 -3.90 -2.96
N PRO A 71 -12.56 -3.00 -2.02
CA PRO A 71 -11.92 -3.39 -0.78
C PRO A 71 -12.84 -4.33 0.02
N PRO A 72 -12.27 -5.21 0.87
CA PRO A 72 -13.08 -6.02 1.77
C PRO A 72 -13.92 -5.13 2.68
N ALA A 73 -15.12 -5.62 3.03
CA ALA A 73 -15.99 -4.90 3.95
C ALA A 73 -15.28 -4.70 5.30
N PRO A 74 -15.43 -3.52 5.93
CA PRO A 74 -14.86 -3.30 7.25
C PRO A 74 -15.46 -4.29 8.25
N LEU A 75 -14.65 -4.72 9.22
CA LEU A 75 -15.15 -5.51 10.34
C LEU A 75 -16.26 -4.72 11.05
N PRO A 76 -17.41 -5.34 11.38
CA PRO A 76 -18.55 -4.66 12.01
C PRO A 76 -18.30 -4.43 13.50
N LEU A 77 -17.19 -3.78 13.84
CA LEU A 77 -16.75 -3.50 15.19
C LEU A 77 -16.28 -2.06 15.32
N THR A 78 -16.50 -1.49 16.50
CA THR A 78 -15.93 -0.21 16.89
C THR A 78 -14.93 -0.45 18.00
N LEU A 79 -13.65 -0.19 17.75
CA LEU A 79 -12.61 -0.33 18.76
C LEU A 79 -12.62 0.90 19.68
N ILE A 80 -13.09 0.70 20.91
CA ILE A 80 -12.96 1.71 21.97
C ILE A 80 -11.71 1.36 22.79
N LEU A 81 -10.75 2.28 22.82
CA LEU A 81 -9.51 2.09 23.56
C LEU A 81 -9.37 3.22 24.59
N ALA A 82 -9.15 2.85 25.87
CA ALA A 82 -8.62 3.80 26.86
C ALA A 82 -7.23 4.29 26.40
N MET A 83 -6.58 5.22 27.09
CA MET A 83 -5.24 5.67 26.69
C MET A 83 -4.14 4.80 27.34
N PRO A 84 -3.68 3.68 26.72
CA PRO A 84 -2.58 2.90 27.25
C PRO A 84 -1.27 3.67 27.10
N ARG A 85 -0.23 3.19 27.77
CA ARG A 85 1.13 3.72 27.59
C ARG A 85 1.55 3.67 26.11
N PRO A 86 2.37 4.63 25.61
CA PRO A 86 2.68 4.76 24.17
C PRO A 86 3.20 3.47 23.49
N LYS A 87 4.04 2.69 24.19
CA LYS A 87 4.55 1.41 23.65
C LYS A 87 3.43 0.41 23.38
N MET A 88 2.47 0.32 24.30
CA MET A 88 1.35 -0.59 24.15
C MET A 88 0.35 -0.07 23.13
N PHE A 89 0.08 1.25 23.11
CA PHE A 89 -0.78 1.86 22.10
C PHE A 89 -0.38 1.48 20.66
N ARG A 90 0.90 1.65 20.32
CA ARG A 90 1.44 1.29 19.00
C ARG A 90 1.22 -0.18 18.66
N ARG A 91 1.42 -1.08 19.64
CA ARG A 91 1.24 -2.52 19.44
C ARG A 91 -0.23 -2.88 19.23
N ILE A 92 -1.16 -2.27 19.96
CA ILE A 92 -2.61 -2.49 19.77
C ILE A 92 -3.02 -2.09 18.35
N LEU A 93 -2.64 -0.89 17.90
CA LEU A 93 -3.01 -0.40 16.56
C LEU A 93 -2.50 -1.34 15.45
N GLN A 94 -1.27 -1.81 15.54
CA GLN A 94 -0.70 -2.75 14.57
C GLN A 94 -1.45 -4.09 14.55
N THR A 95 -1.76 -4.65 15.72
CA THR A 95 -2.49 -5.91 15.81
C THR A 95 -3.90 -5.76 15.26
N CYS A 96 -4.63 -4.72 15.66
CA CYS A 96 -6.00 -4.51 15.22
C CYS A 96 -6.11 -4.26 13.71
N ALA A 97 -5.14 -3.56 13.10
CA ALA A 97 -5.14 -3.31 11.66
C ALA A 97 -4.78 -4.56 10.81
N ALA A 98 -4.27 -5.63 11.43
CA ALA A 98 -3.86 -6.86 10.75
C ALA A 98 -4.87 -8.02 10.88
N LEU A 99 -5.93 -7.82 11.67
CA LEU A 99 -7.06 -8.74 11.82
C LEU A 99 -8.08 -8.52 10.70
#